data_AF-A0A0B6Z620-F1
#
_entry.id   AF-A0A0B6Z620-F1
#
_cell.length_a   1.000
_cell.length_b   1.000
_cell.length_c   1.000
_cell.angle_alpha   90.00
_cell.angle_beta   90.00
_cell.angle_gamma   90.00
#
_symmetry.space_group_name_H-M   'P 1'
#
loop_
_entity.id
_entity.type
_entity.pdbx_description
1 polymer ?
#
loop_
_entity_poly.entity_id
_entity_poly.type
_entity_poly.pdbx_seq_one_letter_code
_entity_poly.pdbx_strand_id
1 'polypeptide(L)'
;MLDASADGDPFFPRDEDLALKVEIPGWGTQEDIFNIIPLEHDDLLDSDDDSEDIQKNARQSNRVKQVHMMGTKPELKAFNRRECTYEIFAYEVWPKVTKKSEIDCHPSLVWTEIMSFIKGSYESLQTEKGFLDKTEYIGIGRKRAPNFSGNRSQVYDIFLRYHHYKQQYSLFDEADLLYKLYCRLRTMAFQPWIFHEIYVDETQDFTQAELALLVSLCSDPNKMFLTGDTAQSIMRGISFRFNDLRSLFFYVKKSAKKSERNLSVIEIPQKVHQLTHNYRSHTGILSLASSVLDILLELFPDSFDPLEKDQGMFAGPKPIIIETSSSEDLALLLTGSRRKTSHIEFGAHQAVLVVNEKAKEQLPKELGCGIVLTIFESKGLEFDDILIYNFFKDSHAKKEWRVVTDFLRKLAQTEVTNGNLNSLVEIDADVLAQSSKTRPLEFDPNQHKVLNSELKHLYTAITRARVNVWIFDEDNEKRMPMFEYFKAR
;
A
#
# COMPACT_ATOMS: atom_id res chain seq x y z
N MET A 1 17.05 -13.65 3.54
CA MET A 1 17.88 -14.57 2.72
C MET A 1 19.15 -13.89 2.20
N LEU A 2 19.08 -12.92 1.27
CA LEU A 2 20.27 -12.30 0.64
C LEU A 2 21.30 -11.71 1.63
N ASP A 3 20.83 -10.97 2.65
CA ASP A 3 21.74 -10.40 3.66
C ASP A 3 22.52 -11.47 4.43
N ALA A 4 21.91 -12.64 4.66
CA ALA A 4 22.51 -13.74 5.39
C ALA A 4 23.53 -14.52 4.55
N SER A 5 23.30 -14.62 3.24
CA SER A 5 24.05 -15.49 2.35
C SER A 5 25.14 -14.76 1.54
N ALA A 6 25.14 -13.42 1.51
CA ALA A 6 26.14 -12.63 0.80
C ALA A 6 27.49 -12.61 1.52
N ASP A 7 28.60 -12.53 0.77
CA ASP A 7 29.93 -12.43 1.39
C ASP A 7 30.05 -11.15 2.25
N GLY A 8 30.96 -11.20 3.21
CA GLY A 8 31.23 -10.12 4.16
C GLY A 8 30.22 -10.08 5.31
N ASP A 9 30.35 -9.06 6.16
CA ASP A 9 29.57 -8.98 7.39
C ASP A 9 28.08 -8.70 7.10
N PRO A 10 27.16 -9.57 7.56
CA PRO A 10 25.73 -9.35 7.40
C PRO A 10 25.29 -8.11 8.19
N PHE A 11 24.29 -7.40 7.65
CA PHE A 11 23.75 -6.22 8.32
C PHE A 11 23.13 -6.60 9.67
N PHE A 12 22.43 -7.73 9.70
CA PHE A 12 21.89 -8.31 10.91
C PHE A 12 22.75 -9.50 11.36
N PRO A 13 23.09 -9.61 12.66
CA PRO A 13 23.87 -10.72 13.17
C PRO A 13 23.23 -12.08 12.87
N ARG A 14 24.06 -13.02 12.40
CA ARG A 14 23.67 -14.39 12.06
C ARG A 14 24.33 -15.41 12.98
N ASP A 15 23.69 -16.56 13.17
CA ASP A 15 24.32 -17.74 13.74
C ASP A 15 24.98 -18.60 12.65
N GLU A 16 25.51 -19.77 13.03
CA GLU A 16 26.18 -20.69 12.10
C GLU A 16 25.23 -21.28 11.05
N ASP A 17 23.94 -21.36 11.36
CA ASP A 17 22.88 -21.86 10.47
C ASP A 17 22.27 -20.74 9.60
N LEU A 18 22.86 -19.53 9.62
CA LEU A 18 22.41 -18.33 8.92
C LEU A 18 21.04 -17.77 9.40
N ALA A 19 20.53 -18.24 10.53
CA ALA A 19 19.36 -17.69 11.18
C ALA A 19 19.71 -16.41 11.96
N LEU A 20 18.68 -15.66 12.36
CA LEU A 20 18.83 -14.45 13.16
C LEU A 20 19.37 -14.79 14.55
N LYS A 21 20.60 -14.32 14.85
CA LYS A 21 21.22 -14.51 16.17
C LYS A 21 20.55 -13.71 17.29
N VAL A 22 19.80 -12.68 16.93
CA VAL A 22 19.17 -11.73 17.84
C VAL A 22 17.83 -11.32 17.28
N GLU A 23 16.86 -11.07 18.16
CA GLU A 23 15.62 -10.41 17.77
C GLU A 23 15.93 -8.95 17.37
N ILE A 24 15.36 -8.51 16.25
CA ILE A 24 15.54 -7.16 15.73
C ILE A 24 14.28 -6.36 16.04
N PRO A 25 14.34 -5.36 16.94
CA PRO A 25 13.17 -4.58 17.30
C PRO A 25 12.57 -3.85 16.09
N GLY A 26 11.32 -4.19 15.77
CA GLY A 26 10.54 -3.58 14.68
C GLY A 26 10.57 -4.32 13.34
N TRP A 27 11.49 -5.27 13.15
CA TRP A 27 11.73 -5.93 11.86
C TRP A 27 11.12 -7.33 11.80
N GLY A 28 10.36 -7.65 10.74
CA GLY A 28 9.87 -9.00 10.43
C GLY A 28 8.52 -9.40 11.04
N THR A 29 7.77 -8.49 11.67
CA THR A 29 6.49 -8.79 12.34
C THR A 29 5.27 -8.84 11.40
N GLN A 30 5.41 -8.57 10.10
CA GLN A 30 4.30 -8.59 9.14
C GLN A 30 4.01 -9.97 8.54
N GLU A 31 4.91 -10.95 8.68
CA GLU A 31 4.72 -12.32 8.18
C GLU A 31 3.65 -13.11 8.97
N ASP A 32 3.17 -12.60 10.11
CA ASP A 32 2.14 -13.28 10.92
C ASP A 32 0.75 -13.29 10.27
N ILE A 33 0.47 -12.43 9.29
CA ILE A 33 -0.87 -12.36 8.65
C ILE A 33 -1.12 -13.55 7.71
N PHE A 34 -0.10 -13.98 6.97
CA PHE A 34 -0.20 -15.15 6.08
C PHE A 34 -0.40 -16.47 6.84
N ASN A 35 -0.14 -16.49 8.15
CA ASN A 35 -0.40 -17.64 9.03
C ASN A 35 -1.83 -17.67 9.59
N ILE A 36 -2.63 -16.61 9.43
CA ILE A 36 -3.98 -16.49 10.02
C ILE A 36 -5.08 -17.02 9.09
N ILE A 37 -4.83 -17.09 7.77
CA ILE A 37 -5.81 -17.59 6.80
C ILE A 37 -5.51 -19.07 6.52
N PRO A 38 -6.41 -20.01 6.86
CA PRO A 38 -6.29 -21.38 6.38
C PRO A 38 -6.33 -21.34 4.85
N LEU A 39 -5.22 -21.65 4.20
CA LEU A 39 -5.20 -22.02 2.79
C LEU A 39 -6.02 -23.31 2.68
N GLU A 40 -7.32 -23.19 2.45
CA GLU A 40 -8.13 -24.30 1.95
C GLU A 40 -7.68 -24.57 0.50
N HIS A 41 -6.68 -25.43 0.36
CA HIS A 41 -6.48 -26.20 -0.85
C HIS A 41 -7.57 -27.28 -0.88
N ASP A 42 -8.52 -27.14 -1.80
CA ASP A 42 -9.37 -28.17 -2.43
C ASP A 42 -10.31 -27.38 -3.37
N ASP A 43 -10.59 -27.69 -4.64
CA ASP A 43 -10.68 -28.95 -5.35
C ASP A 43 -10.42 -28.71 -6.84
N LEU A 44 -9.40 -29.34 -7.44
CA LEU A 44 -9.36 -29.61 -8.89
C LEU A 44 -8.39 -30.76 -9.16
N LEU A 45 -8.79 -32.00 -8.83
CA LEU A 45 -8.38 -33.20 -9.56
C LEU A 45 -9.39 -34.32 -9.26
N ASP A 46 -10.47 -34.32 -10.06
CA ASP A 46 -11.23 -35.55 -10.31
C ASP A 46 -10.30 -36.56 -10.99
N SER A 47 -10.01 -37.66 -10.31
CA SER A 47 -9.77 -38.94 -10.97
C SER A 47 -10.18 -40.06 -10.04
N ASP A 48 -11.25 -40.74 -10.45
CA ASP A 48 -11.74 -42.00 -9.94
C ASP A 48 -10.62 -43.02 -9.71
N ASP A 49 -10.53 -43.60 -8.51
CA ASP A 49 -10.35 -45.04 -8.41
C ASP A 49 -10.79 -45.57 -7.03
N ASP A 50 -11.67 -46.57 -7.09
CA ASP A 50 -12.25 -47.28 -5.97
C ASP A 50 -11.21 -48.11 -5.22
N SER A 51 -11.16 -48.00 -3.89
CA SER A 51 -10.88 -49.18 -3.05
C SER A 51 -11.35 -48.99 -1.61
N GLU A 52 -12.42 -49.71 -1.30
CA GLU A 52 -12.80 -50.11 0.05
C GLU A 52 -11.66 -50.90 0.69
N ASP A 53 -11.23 -50.51 1.90
CA ASP A 53 -11.22 -51.38 3.09
C ASP A 53 -10.25 -50.87 4.19
N ILE A 54 -10.82 -50.64 5.38
CA ILE A 54 -10.36 -51.03 6.73
C ILE A 54 -10.69 -49.96 7.77
N GLN A 55 -11.81 -50.22 8.45
CA GLN A 55 -12.06 -49.80 9.82
C GLN A 55 -10.89 -50.20 10.73
N LYS A 56 -10.33 -49.25 11.48
CA LYS A 56 -10.03 -49.37 12.92
C LYS A 56 -9.37 -48.10 13.46
N ASN A 57 -9.83 -47.69 14.65
CA ASN A 57 -9.24 -46.71 15.57
C ASN A 57 -9.76 -45.26 15.52
N ALA A 58 -11.08 -45.08 15.44
CA ALA A 58 -11.73 -43.92 16.04
C ALA A 58 -11.97 -44.18 17.54
N ARG A 59 -10.95 -43.95 18.38
CA ARG A 59 -11.04 -43.68 19.83
C ARG A 59 -9.62 -43.48 20.37
N GLN A 60 -9.38 -42.29 20.92
CA GLN A 60 -8.14 -41.77 21.54
C GLN A 60 -7.23 -40.94 20.62
N SER A 61 -7.52 -39.64 20.49
CA SER A 61 -6.53 -38.58 20.76
C SER A 61 -7.20 -37.20 20.78
N ASN A 62 -8.17 -36.99 21.68
CA ASN A 62 -8.38 -35.65 22.24
C ASN A 62 -7.37 -35.47 23.37
N ARG A 63 -6.15 -35.13 22.98
CA ARG A 63 -5.18 -34.47 23.86
C ARG A 63 -4.80 -33.17 23.19
N VAL A 64 -5.52 -32.13 23.59
CA VAL A 64 -5.01 -30.77 23.71
C VAL A 64 -3.56 -30.88 24.18
N LYS A 65 -2.61 -30.66 23.28
CA LYS A 65 -1.22 -30.41 23.68
C LYS A 65 -1.22 -29.04 24.32
N GLN A 66 -1.55 -29.01 25.61
CA GLN A 66 -1.00 -28.04 26.54
C GLN A 66 0.52 -28.18 26.42
N VAL A 67 1.14 -27.29 25.63
CA VAL A 67 2.57 -27.06 25.75
C VAL A 67 2.75 -26.37 27.08
N HIS A 68 3.15 -27.15 28.08
CA HIS A 68 3.73 -26.64 29.31
C HIS A 68 4.87 -25.70 28.94
N MET A 69 4.66 -24.40 29.17
CA MET A 69 5.73 -23.44 29.36
C MET A 69 6.53 -23.84 30.59
N MET A 70 7.64 -24.53 30.40
CA MET A 70 8.82 -24.47 31.25
C MET A 70 10.02 -25.01 30.47
N GLY A 71 10.51 -24.13 29.60
CA GLY A 71 11.84 -24.17 29.04
C GLY A 71 12.21 -22.72 28.83
N THR A 72 13.08 -22.19 29.69
CA THR A 72 13.61 -20.83 29.59
C THR A 72 14.22 -20.70 28.19
N LYS A 73 13.51 -20.06 27.25
CA LYS A 73 14.14 -19.62 26.00
C LYS A 73 15.35 -18.78 26.43
N PRO A 74 16.57 -19.05 25.96
CA PRO A 74 17.68 -18.17 26.26
C PRO A 74 17.25 -16.77 25.82
N GLU A 75 17.29 -15.80 26.74
CA GLU A 75 17.03 -14.39 26.41
C GLU A 75 17.98 -14.00 25.27
N LEU A 76 17.44 -13.98 24.05
CA LEU A 76 18.15 -13.47 22.89
C LEU A 76 18.49 -12.03 23.21
N LYS A 77 19.78 -11.69 23.26
CA LYS A 77 20.21 -10.30 23.44
C LYS A 77 19.59 -9.47 22.32
N ALA A 78 18.83 -8.43 22.66
CA ALA A 78 18.22 -7.56 21.67
C ALA A 78 19.29 -6.91 20.77
N PHE A 79 19.04 -6.84 19.47
CA PHE A 79 19.91 -6.10 18.57
C PHE A 79 19.99 -4.64 19.02
N ASN A 80 21.20 -4.09 19.08
CA ASN A 80 21.42 -2.71 19.57
C ASN A 80 20.81 -1.62 18.68
N ARG A 81 20.30 -1.98 17.50
CA ARG A 81 19.65 -1.04 16.60
C ARG A 81 18.16 -1.36 16.45
N ARG A 82 17.34 -0.33 16.42
CA ARG A 82 15.88 -0.40 16.21
C ARG A 82 15.54 0.14 14.83
N GLU A 83 14.60 -0.51 14.15
CA GLU A 83 14.09 -0.01 12.88
C GLU A 83 13.32 1.30 13.08
N CYS A 84 13.49 2.25 12.17
CA CYS A 84 12.75 3.49 12.10
C CYS A 84 11.69 3.38 11.00
N THR A 85 10.51 2.90 11.36
CA THR A 85 9.33 2.94 10.49
C THR A 85 8.79 4.36 10.35
N TYR A 86 7.80 4.57 9.48
CA TYR A 86 7.13 5.86 9.37
C TYR A 86 6.53 6.33 10.69
N GLU A 87 5.94 5.43 11.48
CA GLU A 87 5.31 5.75 12.77
C GLU A 87 6.34 6.29 13.76
N ILE A 88 7.49 5.61 13.86
CA ILE A 88 8.61 6.06 14.69
C ILE A 88 9.12 7.41 14.20
N PHE A 89 9.26 7.56 12.87
CA PHE A 89 9.65 8.84 12.27
C PHE A 89 8.65 9.95 12.62
N ALA A 90 7.35 9.75 12.43
CA ALA A 90 6.33 10.79 12.59
C ALA A 90 6.06 11.17 14.05
N TYR A 91 6.09 10.21 14.98
CA TYR A 91 5.69 10.43 16.37
C TYR A 91 6.89 10.61 17.32
N GLU A 92 8.03 9.95 17.08
CA GLU A 92 9.20 10.03 17.97
C GLU A 92 10.30 10.96 17.44
N VAL A 93 10.60 10.89 16.13
CA VAL A 93 11.74 11.59 15.54
C VAL A 93 11.36 12.99 15.06
N TRP A 94 10.25 13.10 14.34
CA TRP A 94 9.75 14.33 13.71
C TRP A 94 9.66 15.49 14.69
N PRO A 95 9.03 15.36 15.89
CA PRO A 95 8.95 16.48 16.84
C PRO A 95 10.32 16.98 17.32
N LYS A 96 11.34 16.12 17.31
CA LYS A 96 12.70 16.46 17.75
C LYS A 96 13.50 17.13 16.63
N VAL A 97 13.37 16.65 15.40
CA VAL A 97 14.10 17.21 14.25
C VAL A 97 13.51 18.53 13.76
N THR A 98 12.21 18.77 13.94
CA THR A 98 11.54 20.01 13.48
C THR A 98 11.45 21.11 14.55
N LYS A 99 11.85 20.84 15.80
CA LYS A 99 11.75 21.78 16.95
C LYS A 99 12.28 23.21 16.70
N LYS A 100 13.21 23.39 15.76
CA LYS A 100 13.86 24.69 15.44
C LYS A 100 13.43 25.29 14.10
N SER A 101 12.39 24.76 13.45
CA SER A 101 11.97 25.20 12.12
C SER A 101 10.46 25.22 12.03
N GLU A 102 9.88 26.38 11.74
CA GLU A 102 8.50 26.45 11.26
C GLU A 102 8.48 25.82 9.86
N ILE A 103 7.98 24.60 9.78
CA ILE A 103 7.92 23.82 8.55
C ILE A 103 6.46 23.64 8.19
N ASP A 104 6.08 24.20 7.06
CA ASP A 104 4.76 24.02 6.46
C ASP A 104 4.75 22.78 5.54
N CYS A 105 5.16 21.63 6.08
CA CYS A 105 5.03 20.37 5.36
C CYS A 105 4.73 19.20 6.31
N HIS A 106 3.85 18.32 5.85
CA HIS A 106 3.42 17.15 6.60
C HIS A 106 4.55 16.09 6.70
N PRO A 107 4.72 15.40 7.84
CA PRO A 107 5.78 14.40 8.03
C PRO A 107 5.79 13.29 6.96
N SER A 108 4.63 12.83 6.49
CA SER A 108 4.55 11.79 5.43
C SER A 108 5.19 12.22 4.11
N LEU A 109 5.13 13.51 3.76
CA LEU A 109 5.74 14.03 2.54
C LEU A 109 7.26 14.00 2.67
N VAL A 110 7.77 14.44 3.82
CA VAL A 110 9.22 14.40 4.08
C VAL A 110 9.72 12.97 4.13
N TRP A 111 8.97 12.06 4.76
CA TRP A 111 9.30 10.64 4.78
C TRP A 111 9.39 10.07 3.37
N THR A 112 8.40 10.37 2.51
CA THR A 112 8.40 9.94 1.10
C THR A 112 9.60 10.50 0.34
N GLU A 113 9.94 11.78 0.52
CA GLU A 113 11.12 12.36 -0.13
C GLU A 113 12.43 11.71 0.35
N ILE A 114 12.53 11.39 1.64
CA ILE A 114 13.70 10.71 2.21
C ILE A 114 13.83 9.30 1.64
N MET A 115 12.76 8.50 1.75
CA MET A 115 12.80 7.08 1.44
C MET A 115 12.77 6.81 -0.06
N SER A 116 11.95 7.50 -0.85
CA SER A 116 11.85 7.25 -2.30
C SER A 116 12.96 7.90 -3.12
N PHE A 117 13.41 9.10 -2.76
CA PHE A 117 14.30 9.89 -3.62
C PHE A 117 15.69 10.06 -3.04
N ILE A 118 15.82 10.59 -1.80
CA ILE A 118 17.13 10.88 -1.21
C ILE A 118 17.91 9.58 -0.98
N LYS A 119 17.27 8.54 -0.44
CA LYS A 119 17.90 7.25 -0.14
C LYS A 119 17.50 6.13 -1.11
N GLY A 120 16.28 6.13 -1.63
CA GLY A 120 15.74 5.03 -2.47
C GLY A 120 15.79 5.25 -3.99
N SER A 121 16.56 6.23 -4.47
CA SER A 121 16.77 6.40 -5.92
C SER A 121 17.85 5.46 -6.46
N TYR A 122 17.89 5.22 -7.77
CA TYR A 122 19.01 4.50 -8.37
C TYR A 122 20.35 5.22 -8.13
N GLU A 123 20.35 6.56 -8.19
CA GLU A 123 21.52 7.40 -8.04
C GLU A 123 22.11 7.33 -6.63
N SER A 124 21.27 7.27 -5.58
CA SER A 124 21.75 7.16 -4.20
C SER A 124 22.57 5.89 -3.96
N LEU A 125 22.24 4.77 -4.64
CA LEU A 125 23.02 3.54 -4.58
C LEU A 125 24.43 3.66 -5.18
N GLN A 126 24.66 4.64 -6.05
CA GLN A 126 25.97 4.87 -6.65
C GLN A 126 26.86 5.81 -5.82
N THR A 127 26.32 6.45 -4.77
CA THR A 127 27.09 7.33 -3.90
C THR A 127 27.83 6.53 -2.82
N GLU A 128 28.88 7.12 -2.25
CA GLU A 128 29.67 6.50 -1.17
C GLU A 128 28.92 6.40 0.16
N LYS A 129 27.80 7.12 0.31
CA LYS A 129 27.04 7.20 1.57
C LYS A 129 25.65 6.55 1.49
N GLY A 130 25.20 6.17 0.29
CA GLY A 130 23.87 5.58 0.09
C GLY A 130 22.73 6.59 0.11
N PHE A 131 23.05 7.86 -0.09
CA PHE A 131 22.08 8.94 -0.24
C PHE A 131 22.63 10.05 -1.13
N LEU A 132 21.73 10.82 -1.73
CA LEU A 132 22.05 11.95 -2.60
C LEU A 132 22.57 13.15 -1.82
N ASP A 133 23.44 13.94 -2.44
CA ASP A 133 23.72 15.28 -1.93
C ASP A 133 22.57 16.27 -2.22
N LYS A 134 22.64 17.48 -1.64
CA LYS A 134 21.60 18.50 -1.77
C LYS A 134 21.37 18.92 -3.23
N THR A 135 22.44 19.03 -4.01
CA THR A 135 22.40 19.48 -5.40
C THR A 135 21.78 18.40 -6.28
N GLU A 136 22.21 17.15 -6.09
CA GLU A 136 21.69 15.97 -6.79
C GLU A 136 20.20 15.78 -6.51
N TYR A 137 19.78 15.84 -5.25
CA TYR A 137 18.39 15.72 -4.83
C TYR A 137 17.50 16.79 -5.46
N ILE A 138 17.90 18.06 -5.41
CA ILE A 138 17.15 19.17 -6.03
C ILE A 138 17.04 18.96 -7.55
N GLY A 139 18.10 18.47 -8.19
CA GLY A 139 18.15 18.18 -9.62
C GLY A 139 17.22 17.06 -10.07
N ILE A 140 17.20 15.93 -9.34
CA ILE A 140 16.36 14.76 -9.66
C ILE A 140 14.88 15.09 -9.50
N GLY A 141 14.52 15.72 -8.37
CA GLY A 141 13.12 15.85 -8.04
C GLY A 141 12.32 16.67 -9.07
N ARG A 142 12.95 17.56 -9.85
CA ARG A 142 12.24 18.34 -10.89
C ARG A 142 11.66 17.45 -12.01
N LYS A 143 12.22 16.26 -12.22
CA LYS A 143 11.78 15.31 -13.25
C LYS A 143 10.96 14.16 -12.68
N ARG A 144 11.29 13.69 -11.48
CA ARG A 144 10.68 12.48 -10.88
C ARG A 144 9.60 12.74 -9.84
N ALA A 145 9.60 13.91 -9.21
CA ALA A 145 8.60 14.31 -8.21
C ALA A 145 7.98 15.66 -8.59
N PRO A 146 7.24 15.74 -9.72
CA PRO A 146 6.60 16.98 -10.18
C PRO A 146 5.61 17.54 -9.14
N ASN A 147 4.96 16.65 -8.38
CA ASN A 147 4.02 16.98 -7.31
C ASN A 147 4.66 17.53 -6.02
N PHE A 148 5.99 17.58 -5.93
CA PHE A 148 6.62 18.11 -4.73
C PHE A 148 6.73 19.63 -4.79
N SER A 149 5.76 20.28 -4.18
CA SER A 149 5.68 21.72 -3.97
C SER A 149 6.33 22.25 -2.69
N GLY A 150 6.82 21.36 -1.82
CA GLY A 150 7.53 21.79 -0.62
C GLY A 150 8.89 22.38 -0.95
N ASN A 151 9.50 23.05 0.03
CA ASN A 151 10.86 23.54 -0.14
C ASN A 151 11.86 22.39 0.00
N ARG A 152 12.35 21.86 -1.13
CA ARG A 152 13.34 20.77 -1.15
C ARG A 152 14.61 21.08 -0.36
N SER A 153 15.02 22.34 -0.31
CA SER A 153 16.16 22.72 0.52
C SER A 153 15.86 22.43 1.98
N GLN A 154 14.67 22.79 2.47
CA GLN A 154 14.26 22.52 3.84
C GLN A 154 14.11 21.03 4.11
N VAL A 155 13.52 20.26 3.18
CA VAL A 155 13.40 18.79 3.28
C VAL A 155 14.79 18.17 3.45
N TYR A 156 15.75 18.60 2.65
CA TYR A 156 17.12 18.09 2.76
C TYR A 156 17.77 18.46 4.09
N ASP A 157 17.52 19.68 4.60
CA ASP A 157 18.02 20.09 5.92
C ASP A 157 17.36 19.30 7.07
N ILE A 158 16.11 18.84 6.89
CA ILE A 158 15.45 17.91 7.81
C ILE A 158 16.04 16.50 7.68
N PHE A 159 16.29 16.02 6.46
CA PHE A 159 16.95 14.75 6.21
C PHE A 159 18.31 14.68 6.92
N LEU A 160 19.14 15.73 6.85
CA LEU A 160 20.42 15.75 7.55
C LEU A 160 20.26 15.63 9.08
N ARG A 161 19.24 16.31 9.65
CA ARG A 161 18.92 16.21 11.08
C ARG A 161 18.41 14.81 11.44
N TYR A 162 17.54 14.24 10.62
CA TYR A 162 17.07 12.86 10.75
C TYR A 162 18.24 11.87 10.70
N HIS A 163 19.13 12.01 9.72
CA HIS A 163 20.29 11.14 9.56
C HIS A 163 21.22 11.20 10.78
N HIS A 164 21.47 12.40 11.31
CA HIS A 164 22.26 12.56 12.53
C HIS A 164 21.56 11.97 13.77
N TYR A 165 20.26 12.21 13.93
CA TYR A 165 19.46 11.61 15.00
C TYR A 165 19.50 10.09 14.93
N LYS A 166 19.33 9.52 13.73
CA LYS A 166 19.38 8.08 13.48
C LYS A 166 20.71 7.47 13.94
N GLN A 167 21.84 8.14 13.64
CA GLN A 167 23.16 7.72 14.11
C GLN A 167 23.31 7.81 15.63
N GLN A 168 22.84 8.90 16.25
CA GLN A 168 22.95 9.12 17.69
C GLN A 168 22.17 8.08 18.51
N TYR A 169 20.98 7.69 18.04
CA TYR A 169 20.09 6.77 18.74
C TYR A 169 20.17 5.34 18.20
N SER A 170 21.19 5.02 17.39
CA SER A 170 21.39 3.69 16.81
C SER A 170 20.16 3.16 16.07
N LEU A 171 19.44 4.02 15.36
CA LEU A 171 18.31 3.62 14.52
C LEU A 171 18.81 3.19 13.12
N PHE A 172 18.03 2.38 12.42
CA PHE A 172 18.22 2.10 11.00
C PHE A 172 16.89 2.16 10.26
N ASP A 173 16.93 2.39 8.95
CA ASP A 173 15.76 2.28 8.07
C ASP A 173 16.07 1.29 6.93
N GLU A 174 15.04 0.85 6.20
CA GLU A 174 15.15 -0.13 5.11
C GLU A 174 16.21 0.27 4.07
N ALA A 175 16.34 1.56 3.76
CA ALA A 175 17.30 2.03 2.78
C ALA A 175 18.77 1.88 3.27
N ASP A 176 19.03 1.86 4.58
CA ASP A 176 20.37 1.54 5.09
C ASP A 176 20.74 0.07 4.85
N LEU A 177 19.79 -0.84 5.10
CA LEU A 177 19.96 -2.27 4.85
C LEU A 177 20.19 -2.49 3.36
N LEU A 178 19.33 -1.92 2.52
CA LEU A 178 19.41 -2.02 1.07
C LEU A 178 20.76 -1.53 0.54
N TYR A 179 21.21 -0.36 0.98
CA TYR A 179 22.49 0.19 0.55
C TYR A 179 23.67 -0.70 0.98
N LYS A 180 23.67 -1.19 2.22
CA LYS A 180 24.72 -2.10 2.71
C LYS A 180 24.74 -3.43 1.95
N LEU A 181 23.57 -3.98 1.67
CA LEU A 181 23.42 -5.19 0.87
C LEU A 181 23.92 -4.97 -0.56
N TYR A 182 23.50 -3.89 -1.21
CA TYR A 182 23.94 -3.53 -2.56
C TYR A 182 25.46 -3.38 -2.66
N CYS A 183 26.09 -2.72 -1.69
CA CYS A 183 27.55 -2.60 -1.63
C CYS A 183 28.25 -3.97 -1.53
N ARG A 184 27.77 -4.85 -0.62
CA ARG A 184 28.33 -6.20 -0.46
C ARG A 184 28.23 -7.01 -1.76
N LEU A 185 27.05 -7.04 -2.37
CA LEU A 185 26.82 -7.78 -3.63
C LEU A 185 27.70 -7.28 -4.78
N ARG A 186 28.03 -5.99 -4.82
CA ARG A 186 28.95 -5.44 -5.84
C ARG A 186 30.39 -5.88 -5.64
N THR A 187 30.80 -6.09 -4.40
CA THR A 187 32.16 -6.51 -4.03
C THR A 187 32.33 -8.02 -3.95
N MET A 188 31.25 -8.79 -4.05
CA MET A 188 31.30 -10.25 -4.01
C MET A 188 32.13 -10.81 -5.17
N ALA A 189 33.08 -11.68 -4.83
CA ALA A 189 33.89 -12.38 -5.80
C ALA A 189 33.14 -13.60 -6.37
N PHE A 190 32.31 -14.23 -5.55
CA PHE A 190 31.50 -15.38 -5.92
C PHE A 190 30.06 -15.18 -5.46
N GLN A 191 29.10 -15.34 -6.36
CA GLN A 191 27.68 -15.36 -6.03
C GLN A 191 27.23 -16.83 -5.94
N PRO A 192 26.79 -17.32 -4.77
CA PRO A 192 26.41 -18.73 -4.63
C PRO A 192 25.01 -19.04 -5.19
N TRP A 193 24.29 -18.02 -5.68
CA TRP A 193 23.00 -18.15 -6.33
C TRP A 193 23.00 -17.49 -7.70
N ILE A 194 22.14 -18.01 -8.57
CA ILE A 194 21.88 -17.47 -9.90
C ILE A 194 20.37 -17.34 -10.04
N PHE A 195 19.87 -16.11 -10.14
CA PHE A 195 18.48 -15.85 -10.47
C PHE A 195 18.35 -15.71 -11.97
N HIS A 196 17.77 -16.72 -12.62
CA HIS A 196 17.59 -16.72 -14.08
C HIS A 196 16.51 -15.74 -14.51
N GLU A 197 15.42 -15.68 -13.74
CA GLU A 197 14.24 -14.88 -13.98
C GLU A 197 13.72 -14.36 -12.65
N ILE A 198 13.17 -13.14 -12.64
CA ILE A 198 12.57 -12.51 -11.46
C ILE A 198 11.21 -11.94 -11.87
N TYR A 199 10.19 -12.33 -11.12
CA TYR A 199 8.83 -11.85 -11.24
C TYR A 199 8.55 -10.97 -10.02
N VAL A 200 8.18 -9.72 -10.25
CA VAL A 200 7.87 -8.76 -9.19
C VAL A 200 6.42 -8.37 -9.35
N ASP A 201 5.60 -8.84 -8.42
CA ASP A 201 4.25 -8.35 -8.27
C ASP A 201 4.22 -7.11 -7.37
N GLU A 202 3.17 -6.30 -7.51
CA GLU A 202 3.01 -5.05 -6.75
C GLU A 202 4.23 -4.13 -6.83
N THR A 203 4.80 -3.98 -8.02
CA THR A 203 6.03 -3.21 -8.29
C THR A 203 5.96 -1.77 -7.75
N GLN A 204 4.76 -1.21 -7.60
CA GLN A 204 4.54 0.12 -7.02
C GLN A 204 4.86 0.24 -5.52
N ASP A 205 5.07 -0.88 -4.83
CA ASP A 205 5.50 -0.95 -3.43
C ASP A 205 7.02 -1.03 -3.29
N PHE A 206 7.77 -0.86 -4.38
CA PHE A 206 9.22 -0.84 -4.35
C PHE A 206 9.76 0.54 -4.72
N THR A 207 10.82 0.94 -4.02
CA THR A 207 11.66 2.06 -4.41
C THR A 207 12.51 1.71 -5.64
N GLN A 208 13.02 2.73 -6.33
CA GLN A 208 13.90 2.50 -7.49
C GLN A 208 15.19 1.78 -7.10
N ALA A 209 15.69 2.01 -5.88
CA ALA A 209 16.87 1.35 -5.37
C ALA A 209 16.64 -0.15 -5.15
N GLU A 210 15.47 -0.56 -4.66
CA GLU A 210 15.14 -1.98 -4.48
C GLU A 210 14.99 -2.67 -5.84
N LEU A 211 14.28 -2.05 -6.77
CA LEU A 211 14.18 -2.55 -8.13
C LEU A 211 15.55 -2.62 -8.82
N ALA A 212 16.44 -1.64 -8.59
CA ALA A 212 17.81 -1.67 -9.09
C ALA A 212 18.61 -2.86 -8.56
N LEU A 213 18.44 -3.18 -7.27
CA LEU A 213 19.03 -4.35 -6.65
C LEU A 213 18.54 -5.63 -7.34
N LEU A 214 17.23 -5.78 -7.51
CA LEU A 214 16.64 -6.96 -8.18
C LEU A 214 17.15 -7.10 -9.61
N VAL A 215 17.17 -6.02 -10.38
CA VAL A 215 17.73 -6.01 -11.74
C VAL A 215 19.21 -6.42 -11.74
N SER A 216 19.99 -6.01 -10.73
CA SER A 216 21.40 -6.38 -10.62
C SER A 216 21.66 -7.84 -10.23
N LEU A 217 20.66 -8.49 -9.62
CA LEU A 217 20.69 -9.89 -9.22
C LEU A 217 20.21 -10.83 -10.34
N CYS A 218 19.40 -10.32 -11.28
CA CYS A 218 18.90 -11.10 -12.40
C CYS A 218 20.01 -11.36 -13.42
N SER A 219 20.14 -12.62 -13.85
CA SER A 219 21.09 -13.03 -14.88
C SER A 219 20.71 -12.47 -16.25
N ASP A 220 19.42 -12.41 -16.55
CA ASP A 220 18.86 -11.80 -17.75
C ASP A 220 17.74 -10.81 -17.39
N PRO A 221 18.05 -9.52 -17.21
CA PRO A 221 17.05 -8.50 -16.90
C PRO A 221 15.92 -8.37 -17.94
N ASN A 222 16.10 -8.85 -19.17
CA ASN A 222 15.05 -8.78 -20.20
C ASN A 222 13.94 -9.80 -19.98
N LYS A 223 14.18 -10.81 -19.14
CA LYS A 223 13.19 -11.82 -18.75
C LYS A 223 12.47 -11.47 -17.45
N MET A 224 12.76 -10.31 -16.87
CA MET A 224 12.02 -9.85 -15.70
C MET A 224 10.58 -9.52 -16.08
N PHE A 225 9.65 -9.88 -15.21
CA PHE A 225 8.24 -9.55 -15.36
C PHE A 225 7.81 -8.69 -14.16
N LEU A 226 7.37 -7.46 -14.45
CA LEU A 226 7.01 -6.47 -13.44
C LEU A 226 5.53 -6.12 -13.60
N THR A 227 4.73 -6.39 -12.58
CA THR A 227 3.30 -6.07 -12.52
C THR A 227 3.00 -5.13 -11.37
N GLY A 228 1.92 -4.37 -11.48
CA GLY A 228 1.50 -3.46 -10.42
C GLY A 228 0.38 -2.53 -10.84
N ASP A 229 -0.15 -1.80 -9.86
CA ASP A 229 -1.18 -0.78 -10.05
C ASP A 229 -0.81 0.48 -9.25
N THR A 230 -0.48 1.56 -9.96
CA THR A 230 -0.04 2.82 -9.34
C THR A 230 -1.13 3.54 -8.54
N ALA A 231 -2.42 3.23 -8.79
CA ALA A 231 -3.53 3.71 -7.98
C ALA A 231 -3.60 3.02 -6.61
N GLN A 232 -3.00 1.82 -6.48
CA GLN A 232 -2.86 1.07 -5.21
C GLN A 232 -1.50 1.28 -4.53
N SER A 233 -0.78 2.34 -4.89
CA SER A 233 0.45 2.74 -4.19
C SER A 233 0.11 3.43 -2.85
N ILE A 234 -0.23 2.61 -1.86
CA ILE A 234 -0.59 3.02 -0.49
C ILE A 234 0.56 2.82 0.52
N MET A 235 1.67 2.20 0.09
CA MET A 235 2.86 1.97 0.92
C MET A 235 3.48 3.31 1.35
N ARG A 236 3.67 3.48 2.66
CA ARG A 236 4.15 4.75 3.23
C ARG A 236 5.62 4.96 2.89
N GLY A 237 5.92 6.12 2.32
CA GLY A 237 7.29 6.50 1.98
C GLY A 237 7.72 6.12 0.57
N ILE A 238 6.83 5.50 -0.21
CA ILE A 238 7.09 5.08 -1.57
C ILE A 238 6.31 5.96 -2.56
N SER A 239 7.01 6.40 -3.60
CA SER A 239 6.49 7.15 -4.73
C SER A 239 6.97 6.47 -6.00
N PHE A 240 6.02 5.89 -6.72
CA PHE A 240 6.30 5.08 -7.89
C PHE A 240 5.41 5.48 -9.07
N ARG A 241 6.02 5.50 -10.26
CA ARG A 241 5.34 5.56 -11.57
C ARG A 241 5.99 4.59 -12.54
N PHE A 242 5.26 4.05 -13.49
CA PHE A 242 5.82 3.17 -14.52
C PHE A 242 6.90 3.86 -15.36
N ASN A 243 6.83 5.18 -15.55
CA ASN A 243 7.89 5.93 -16.21
C ASN A 243 9.24 5.89 -15.44
N ASP A 244 9.20 5.64 -14.14
CA ASP A 244 10.40 5.45 -13.32
C ASP A 244 11.11 4.12 -13.63
N LEU A 245 10.38 3.07 -14.02
CA LEU A 245 10.98 1.82 -14.51
C LEU A 245 11.80 2.04 -15.79
N ARG A 246 11.26 2.81 -16.73
CA ARG A 246 11.98 3.14 -17.97
C ARG A 246 13.29 3.84 -17.67
N SER A 247 13.25 4.78 -16.73
CA SER A 247 14.42 5.50 -16.23
C SER A 247 15.42 4.54 -15.59
N LEU A 248 14.96 3.68 -14.68
CA LEU A 248 15.78 2.68 -14.00
C LEU A 248 16.55 1.78 -14.99
N PHE A 249 15.84 1.13 -15.93
CA PHE A 249 16.46 0.25 -16.93
C PHE A 249 17.46 1.00 -17.82
N PHE A 250 17.18 2.28 -18.14
CA PHE A 250 18.14 3.12 -18.85
C PHE A 250 19.44 3.34 -18.05
N TYR A 251 19.35 3.63 -16.76
CA TYR A 251 20.54 3.85 -15.92
C TYR A 251 21.33 2.57 -15.69
N VAL A 252 20.64 1.45 -15.43
CA VAL A 252 21.29 0.15 -15.28
C VAL A 252 22.03 -0.22 -16.57
N LYS A 253 21.39 -0.08 -17.74
CA LYS A 253 22.03 -0.29 -19.05
C LYS A 253 23.28 0.57 -19.23
N LYS A 254 23.25 1.83 -18.81
CA LYS A 254 24.40 2.74 -18.88
C LYS A 254 25.54 2.31 -17.95
N SER A 255 25.21 1.77 -16.78
CA SER A 255 26.19 1.28 -15.78
C SER A 255 26.83 -0.04 -16.18
N ALA A 256 26.03 -0.96 -16.73
CA ALA A 256 26.50 -2.23 -17.32
C ALA A 256 27.57 -2.00 -18.38
N LYS A 257 27.35 -1.06 -19.31
CA LYS A 257 28.33 -0.70 -20.35
C LYS A 257 29.68 -0.22 -19.80
N LYS A 258 29.71 0.39 -18.61
CA LYS A 258 30.95 0.89 -17.98
C LYS A 258 31.73 -0.18 -17.22
N SER A 259 31.06 -1.25 -16.81
CA SER A 259 31.63 -2.27 -15.91
C SER A 259 32.03 -3.56 -16.62
N GLU A 260 31.97 -3.59 -17.96
CA GLU A 260 32.31 -4.75 -18.81
C GLU A 260 31.61 -6.06 -18.42
N ARG A 261 30.54 -5.99 -17.60
CA ARG A 261 29.66 -7.12 -17.35
C ARG A 261 28.88 -7.40 -18.64
N ASN A 262 28.66 -8.68 -18.97
CA ASN A 262 27.86 -9.17 -20.11
C ASN A 262 26.35 -8.84 -20.01
N LEU A 263 26.00 -7.65 -19.54
CA LEU A 263 24.66 -7.08 -19.50
C LEU A 263 24.43 -6.12 -20.70
N SER A 264 25.18 -6.34 -21.79
CA SER A 264 25.26 -5.45 -22.95
C SER A 264 23.98 -5.37 -23.78
N VAL A 265 22.98 -6.21 -23.47
CA VAL A 265 21.69 -6.29 -24.19
C VAL A 265 20.51 -6.02 -23.24
N ILE A 266 20.65 -5.19 -22.20
CA ILE A 266 19.45 -4.75 -21.45
C ILE A 266 18.59 -3.87 -22.37
N GLU A 267 17.36 -4.29 -22.62
CA GLU A 267 16.34 -3.53 -23.31
C GLU A 267 15.65 -2.57 -22.35
N ILE A 268 15.30 -1.39 -22.85
CA ILE A 268 14.54 -0.43 -22.06
C ILE A 268 13.06 -0.70 -22.38
N PRO A 269 12.21 -0.97 -21.38
CA PRO A 269 10.78 -1.13 -21.60
C PRO A 269 10.21 0.07 -22.36
N GLN A 270 9.59 -0.18 -23.52
CA GLN A 270 9.04 0.89 -24.37
C GLN A 270 7.55 1.14 -24.10
N LYS A 271 6.82 0.12 -23.67
CA LYS A 271 5.37 0.18 -23.46
C LYS A 271 4.99 -0.58 -22.19
N VAL A 272 4.04 -0.01 -21.45
CA VAL A 272 3.32 -0.71 -20.39
C VAL A 272 2.17 -1.48 -21.04
N HIS A 273 2.15 -2.79 -20.87
CA HIS A 273 1.03 -3.62 -21.32
C HIS A 273 -0.08 -3.53 -20.27
N GLN A 274 -1.28 -3.11 -20.68
CA GLN A 274 -2.41 -2.90 -19.78
C GLN A 274 -3.38 -4.07 -19.90
N LEU A 275 -3.83 -4.59 -18.76
CA LEU A 275 -4.87 -5.60 -18.66
C LEU A 275 -6.16 -4.91 -18.22
N THR A 276 -7.03 -4.63 -19.17
CA THR A 276 -8.22 -3.79 -18.93
C THR A 276 -9.47 -4.56 -18.54
N HIS A 277 -9.45 -5.89 -18.68
CA HIS A 277 -10.62 -6.73 -18.40
C HIS A 277 -10.50 -7.30 -16.99
N ASN A 278 -11.47 -6.96 -16.14
CA ASN A 278 -11.50 -7.42 -14.77
C ASN A 278 -12.46 -8.62 -14.65
N TYR A 279 -11.87 -9.76 -14.26
CA TYR A 279 -12.58 -11.03 -14.09
C TYR A 279 -12.93 -11.33 -12.62
N ARG A 280 -12.51 -10.46 -11.69
CA ARG A 280 -12.66 -10.65 -10.25
C ARG A 280 -13.91 -9.96 -9.72
N SER A 281 -14.12 -8.71 -10.12
CA SER A 281 -15.22 -7.86 -9.65
C SER A 281 -16.14 -7.48 -10.80
N HIS A 282 -17.43 -7.28 -10.49
CA HIS A 282 -18.45 -6.88 -11.47
C HIS A 282 -18.45 -5.37 -11.74
N THR A 283 -19.16 -4.94 -12.79
CA THR A 283 -19.20 -3.53 -13.25
C THR A 283 -19.63 -2.53 -12.17
N GLY A 284 -20.58 -2.90 -11.29
CA GLY A 284 -20.98 -2.05 -10.15
C GLY A 284 -19.84 -1.65 -9.21
N ILE A 285 -18.97 -2.58 -8.79
CA ILE A 285 -17.80 -2.28 -7.95
C ILE A 285 -16.78 -1.46 -8.74
N LEU A 286 -16.52 -1.84 -10.00
CA LEU A 286 -15.56 -1.15 -10.85
C LEU A 286 -15.99 0.29 -11.18
N SER A 287 -17.28 0.55 -11.33
CA SER A 287 -17.83 1.89 -11.53
C SER A 287 -17.58 2.78 -10.31
N LEU A 288 -17.78 2.23 -9.11
CA LEU A 288 -17.47 2.94 -7.87
C LEU A 288 -15.96 3.17 -7.72
N ALA A 289 -15.12 2.17 -7.98
CA ALA A 289 -13.68 2.32 -7.94
C ALA A 289 -13.20 3.36 -8.98
N SER A 290 -13.75 3.34 -10.19
CA SER A 290 -13.45 4.31 -11.24
C SER A 290 -13.87 5.73 -10.89
N SER A 291 -14.94 5.93 -10.10
CA SER A 291 -15.35 7.28 -9.68
C SER A 291 -14.33 7.89 -8.70
N VAL A 292 -13.71 7.06 -7.85
CA VAL A 292 -12.57 7.48 -7.03
C VAL A 292 -11.35 7.83 -7.89
N LEU A 293 -11.06 7.03 -8.93
CA LEU A 293 -9.99 7.34 -9.88
C LEU A 293 -10.25 8.65 -10.64
N ASP A 294 -11.49 8.96 -11.00
CA ASP A 294 -11.84 10.22 -11.68
C ASP A 294 -11.48 11.44 -10.81
N ILE A 295 -11.71 11.36 -9.49
CA ILE A 295 -11.26 12.40 -8.55
C ILE A 295 -9.72 12.49 -8.51
N LEU A 296 -9.05 11.35 -8.43
CA LEU A 296 -7.58 11.29 -8.40
C LEU A 296 -6.96 11.86 -9.69
N LEU A 297 -7.52 11.57 -10.86
CA LEU A 297 -7.06 12.06 -12.15
C LEU A 297 -7.18 13.59 -12.25
N GLU A 298 -8.29 14.16 -11.78
CA GLU A 298 -8.50 15.61 -11.83
C GLU A 298 -7.63 16.36 -10.81
N LEU A 299 -7.60 15.90 -9.57
CA LEU A 299 -6.94 16.62 -8.48
C LEU A 299 -5.43 16.33 -8.39
N PHE A 300 -5.01 15.12 -8.72
CA PHE A 300 -3.62 14.66 -8.55
C PHE A 300 -3.09 13.91 -9.79
N PRO A 301 -3.15 14.51 -11.00
CA PRO A 301 -2.85 13.84 -12.27
C PRO A 301 -1.43 13.26 -12.33
N ASP A 302 -0.45 13.91 -11.71
CA ASP A 302 0.94 13.42 -11.76
C ASP A 302 1.28 12.39 -10.67
N SER A 303 0.30 11.97 -9.86
CA SER A 303 0.54 11.14 -8.66
C SER A 303 0.43 9.64 -8.88
N PHE A 304 -0.02 9.24 -10.06
CA PHE A 304 -0.11 7.86 -10.54
C PHE A 304 -0.13 7.91 -12.07
N ASP A 305 0.03 6.76 -12.73
CA ASP A 305 -0.05 6.71 -14.18
C ASP A 305 -1.52 6.60 -14.60
N PRO A 306 -2.03 7.47 -15.50
CA PRO A 306 -3.39 7.36 -16.01
C PRO A 306 -3.50 6.12 -16.91
N LEU A 307 -4.11 5.06 -16.39
CA LEU A 307 -4.38 3.81 -17.11
C LEU A 307 -5.81 3.80 -17.67
N GLU A 308 -6.06 2.91 -18.63
CA GLU A 308 -7.41 2.65 -19.13
C GLU A 308 -8.31 2.10 -18.01
N LYS A 309 -9.59 2.48 -18.01
CA LYS A 309 -10.55 2.04 -16.99
C LYS A 309 -10.81 0.55 -17.09
N ASP A 310 -10.87 -0.11 -15.94
CA ASP A 310 -11.27 -1.51 -15.83
C ASP A 310 -12.67 -1.75 -16.40
N GLN A 311 -12.78 -2.81 -17.20
CA GLN A 311 -14.01 -3.27 -17.82
C GLN A 311 -14.48 -4.56 -17.15
N GLY A 312 -15.62 -4.48 -16.47
CA GLY A 312 -16.24 -5.65 -15.86
C GLY A 312 -16.99 -6.49 -16.89
N MET A 313 -16.88 -7.81 -16.77
CA MET A 313 -17.52 -8.74 -17.70
C MET A 313 -19.03 -8.93 -17.44
N PHE A 314 -19.50 -8.64 -16.23
CA PHE A 314 -20.88 -8.85 -15.81
C PHE A 314 -21.38 -7.71 -14.92
N ALA A 315 -22.69 -7.49 -14.94
CA ALA A 315 -23.38 -6.64 -13.97
C ALA A 315 -23.49 -7.35 -12.62
N GLY A 316 -23.51 -6.58 -11.54
CA GLY A 316 -23.70 -7.09 -10.19
C GLY A 316 -24.44 -6.08 -9.33
N PRO A 317 -24.64 -6.39 -8.03
CA PRO A 317 -25.34 -5.51 -7.11
C PRO A 317 -24.66 -4.13 -7.05
N LYS A 318 -25.45 -3.07 -6.88
CA LYS A 318 -24.88 -1.74 -6.66
C LYS A 318 -24.25 -1.69 -5.27
N PRO A 319 -23.08 -1.05 -5.10
CA PRO A 319 -22.54 -0.75 -3.79
C PRO A 319 -23.55 0.01 -2.93
N ILE A 320 -23.58 -0.28 -1.64
CA ILE A 320 -24.58 0.25 -0.71
C ILE A 320 -23.92 1.22 0.26
N ILE A 321 -24.45 2.44 0.29
CA ILE A 321 -24.07 3.47 1.26
C ILE A 321 -25.07 3.41 2.42
N ILE A 322 -24.57 3.16 3.62
CA ILE A 322 -25.42 3.01 4.81
C ILE A 322 -25.59 4.38 5.46
N GLU A 323 -26.81 4.94 5.33
CA GLU A 323 -27.11 6.31 5.78
C GLU A 323 -27.29 6.47 7.29
N THR A 324 -27.54 5.39 8.03
CA THR A 324 -27.57 5.50 9.50
C THR A 324 -26.19 5.91 10.02
N SER A 325 -26.17 6.68 11.11
CA SER A 325 -24.96 7.05 11.84
C SER A 325 -24.83 6.30 13.17
N SER A 326 -25.75 5.37 13.48
CA SER A 326 -25.69 4.52 14.68
C SER A 326 -25.07 3.18 14.33
N SER A 327 -24.07 2.77 15.12
CA SER A 327 -23.46 1.45 15.03
C SER A 327 -24.42 0.34 15.47
N GLU A 328 -25.36 0.65 16.35
CA GLU A 328 -26.44 -0.27 16.74
C GLU A 328 -27.41 -0.53 15.59
N ASP A 329 -27.78 0.50 14.84
CA ASP A 329 -28.58 0.34 13.63
C ASP A 329 -27.83 -0.42 12.54
N LEU A 330 -26.52 -0.18 12.39
CA LEU A 330 -25.68 -0.97 11.50
C LEU A 330 -25.66 -2.44 11.92
N ALA A 331 -25.46 -2.72 13.21
CA ALA A 331 -25.52 -4.07 13.73
C ALA A 331 -26.91 -4.68 13.49
N LEU A 332 -28.00 -3.92 13.64
CA LEU A 332 -29.37 -4.36 13.33
C LEU A 332 -29.58 -4.65 11.83
N LEU A 333 -29.02 -3.81 10.95
CA LEU A 333 -29.09 -3.97 9.50
C LEU A 333 -28.30 -5.20 9.03
N LEU A 334 -27.09 -5.38 9.57
CA LEU A 334 -26.25 -6.53 9.27
C LEU A 334 -26.83 -7.82 9.90
N THR A 335 -27.52 -7.72 11.04
CA THR A 335 -28.21 -8.87 11.70
C THR A 335 -29.62 -9.11 11.12
N GLY A 336 -30.05 -8.33 10.13
CA GLY A 336 -31.45 -8.19 9.70
C GLY A 336 -32.25 -9.50 9.61
N SER A 337 -33.30 -9.60 10.42
CA SER A 337 -34.39 -10.60 10.35
C SER A 337 -34.01 -12.09 10.51
N ARG A 338 -33.03 -12.45 11.36
CA ARG A 338 -32.97 -13.82 11.91
C ARG A 338 -33.08 -13.80 13.42
N ARG A 339 -34.10 -14.54 13.91
CA ARG A 339 -34.51 -14.65 15.31
C ARG A 339 -33.30 -14.85 16.23
N LYS A 340 -33.14 -13.98 17.23
CA LYS A 340 -32.53 -14.11 18.60
C LYS A 340 -31.49 -15.20 18.94
N THR A 341 -30.91 -15.95 18.01
CA THR A 341 -29.96 -17.05 18.28
C THR A 341 -28.93 -17.28 17.17
N SER A 342 -28.77 -16.37 16.20
CA SER A 342 -27.69 -16.46 15.21
C SER A 342 -26.96 -15.12 15.15
N HIS A 343 -25.78 -15.07 15.75
CA HIS A 343 -24.82 -14.00 15.49
C HIS A 343 -24.56 -13.93 13.97
N ILE A 344 -24.28 -12.75 13.44
CA ILE A 344 -23.71 -12.63 12.09
C ILE A 344 -22.36 -13.32 12.17
N GLU A 345 -22.27 -14.56 11.73
CA GLU A 345 -20.98 -15.15 11.42
C GLU A 345 -20.57 -14.51 10.10
N PHE A 346 -19.78 -13.44 10.20
CA PHE A 346 -18.96 -13.00 9.08
C PHE A 346 -18.13 -14.22 8.67
N GLY A 347 -18.53 -14.87 7.58
CA GLY A 347 -17.84 -16.06 7.09
C GLY A 347 -16.42 -15.74 6.62
N ALA A 348 -15.63 -16.76 6.28
CA ALA A 348 -14.25 -16.59 5.82
C ALA A 348 -14.10 -15.68 4.57
N HIS A 349 -15.19 -15.43 3.83
CA HIS A 349 -15.23 -14.61 2.62
C HIS A 349 -15.73 -13.18 2.85
N GLN A 350 -15.95 -12.77 4.10
CA GLN A 350 -16.43 -11.44 4.44
C GLN A 350 -15.42 -10.72 5.33
N ALA A 351 -15.07 -9.48 5.00
CA ALA A 351 -14.12 -8.70 5.76
C ALA A 351 -14.61 -7.29 6.08
N VAL A 352 -14.27 -6.83 7.29
CA VAL A 352 -14.43 -5.44 7.71
C VAL A 352 -13.09 -4.74 7.54
N LEU A 353 -13.07 -3.69 6.72
CA LEU A 353 -11.88 -2.88 6.47
C LEU A 353 -11.93 -1.59 7.27
N VAL A 354 -10.85 -1.31 7.99
CA VAL A 354 -10.64 -0.09 8.78
C VAL A 354 -9.36 0.64 8.36
N VAL A 355 -9.24 1.93 8.66
CA VAL A 355 -8.12 2.75 8.17
C VAL A 355 -6.80 2.43 8.88
N ASN A 356 -6.83 2.11 10.17
CA ASN A 356 -5.64 1.92 11.00
C ASN A 356 -5.92 1.03 12.23
N GLU A 357 -4.86 0.60 12.91
CA GLU A 357 -4.94 -0.26 14.10
C GLU A 357 -5.80 0.33 15.22
N LYS A 358 -5.76 1.65 15.41
CA LYS A 358 -6.60 2.30 16.43
C LYS A 358 -8.09 2.17 16.11
N ALA A 359 -8.47 2.27 14.83
CA ALA A 359 -9.85 2.04 14.39
C ALA A 359 -10.24 0.56 14.56
N LYS A 360 -9.32 -0.36 14.31
CA LYS A 360 -9.48 -1.81 14.55
C LYS A 360 -9.78 -2.12 16.03
N GLU A 361 -9.03 -1.50 16.94
CA GLU A 361 -9.22 -1.63 18.39
C GLU A 361 -10.55 -1.01 18.89
N GLN A 362 -11.04 0.01 18.20
CA GLN A 362 -12.28 0.73 18.54
C GLN A 362 -13.54 0.14 17.91
N LEU A 363 -13.40 -0.93 17.13
CA LEU A 363 -14.51 -1.56 16.43
C LEU A 363 -15.54 -2.12 17.44
N PRO A 364 -16.85 -1.95 17.19
CA PRO A 364 -17.90 -2.58 17.98
C PRO A 364 -17.71 -4.09 18.05
N LYS A 365 -18.00 -4.69 19.22
CA LYS A 365 -17.79 -6.12 19.47
C LYS A 365 -18.57 -7.00 18.50
N GLU A 366 -19.72 -6.52 18.05
CA GLU A 366 -20.61 -7.17 17.09
C GLU A 366 -19.95 -7.36 15.72
N LEU A 367 -19.07 -6.43 15.32
CA LEU A 367 -18.30 -6.49 14.07
C LEU A 367 -16.93 -7.16 14.25
N GLY A 368 -16.42 -7.21 15.48
CA GLY A 368 -15.14 -7.84 15.82
C GLY A 368 -15.14 -9.37 15.81
N CYS A 369 -16.28 -10.02 15.53
CA CYS A 369 -16.38 -11.47 15.44
C CYS A 369 -15.93 -12.06 14.10
N GLY A 370 -15.67 -11.22 13.08
CA GLY A 370 -15.26 -11.62 11.74
C GLY A 370 -13.79 -11.33 11.40
N ILE A 371 -13.45 -11.42 10.11
CA ILE A 371 -12.15 -10.97 9.60
C ILE A 371 -12.15 -9.43 9.60
N VAL A 372 -11.33 -8.84 10.47
CA VAL A 372 -11.12 -7.40 10.53
C VAL A 372 -9.69 -7.11 10.16
N LEU A 373 -9.49 -6.29 9.12
CA LEU A 373 -8.19 -5.94 8.61
C LEU A 373 -8.10 -4.42 8.44
N THR A 374 -6.92 -3.86 8.64
CA THR A 374 -6.65 -2.54 8.09
C THR A 374 -6.60 -2.62 6.56
N ILE A 375 -6.85 -1.50 5.89
CA ILE A 375 -6.75 -1.45 4.42
C ILE A 375 -5.36 -1.89 3.95
N PHE A 376 -4.32 -1.52 4.71
CA PHE A 376 -2.96 -1.94 4.44
C PHE A 376 -2.79 -3.47 4.54
N GLU A 377 -3.29 -4.09 5.62
CA GLU A 377 -3.25 -5.55 5.80
C GLU A 377 -4.08 -6.31 4.75
N SER A 378 -5.15 -5.69 4.24
CA SER A 378 -5.99 -6.29 3.20
C SER A 378 -5.38 -6.27 1.80
N LYS A 379 -4.27 -5.56 1.60
CA LYS A 379 -3.62 -5.45 0.30
C LYS A 379 -3.13 -6.83 -0.14
N GLY A 380 -3.40 -7.19 -1.40
CA GLY A 380 -3.13 -8.52 -1.95
C GLY A 380 -4.15 -9.60 -1.54
N LEU A 381 -5.13 -9.28 -0.69
CA LEU A 381 -6.24 -10.16 -0.34
C LEU A 381 -7.51 -9.76 -1.08
N GLU A 382 -8.47 -10.68 -1.16
CA GLU A 382 -9.77 -10.48 -1.81
C GLU A 382 -10.87 -11.18 -1.03
N PHE A 383 -12.04 -10.55 -0.99
CA PHE A 383 -13.21 -11.03 -0.27
C PHE A 383 -14.46 -10.87 -1.13
N ASP A 384 -15.44 -11.73 -0.92
CA ASP A 384 -16.71 -11.61 -1.64
C ASP A 384 -17.46 -10.37 -1.15
N ASP A 385 -17.49 -10.16 0.16
CA ASP A 385 -18.17 -9.03 0.76
C ASP A 385 -17.23 -8.17 1.62
N ILE A 386 -17.20 -6.87 1.34
CA ILE A 386 -16.41 -5.89 2.09
C ILE A 386 -17.33 -4.88 2.78
N LEU A 387 -17.14 -4.70 4.09
CA LEU A 387 -17.64 -3.53 4.82
C LEU A 387 -16.51 -2.55 5.07
N ILE A 388 -16.56 -1.39 4.44
CA ILE A 388 -15.68 -0.26 4.74
C ILE A 388 -16.28 0.50 5.93
N TYR A 389 -15.62 0.44 7.08
CA TYR A 389 -16.13 0.98 8.35
C TYR A 389 -15.35 2.23 8.80
N ASN A 390 -16.08 3.33 9.05
CA ASN A 390 -15.57 4.59 9.60
C ASN A 390 -14.36 5.18 8.85
N PHE A 391 -14.32 4.97 7.53
CA PHE A 391 -13.20 5.42 6.70
C PHE A 391 -12.96 6.93 6.81
N PHE A 392 -14.00 7.74 6.68
CA PHE A 392 -13.92 9.21 6.72
C PHE A 392 -13.76 9.73 8.15
N LYS A 393 -14.41 9.11 9.13
CA LYS A 393 -14.24 9.42 10.55
C LYS A 393 -12.78 9.29 10.98
N ASP A 394 -12.14 8.18 10.60
CA ASP A 394 -10.77 7.83 11.01
C ASP A 394 -9.70 8.25 9.97
N SER A 395 -10.12 8.88 8.88
CA SER A 395 -9.26 9.47 7.85
C SER A 395 -8.32 10.55 8.43
N HIS A 396 -7.10 10.61 7.90
CA HIS A 396 -6.19 11.73 8.18
C HIS A 396 -6.68 13.03 7.52
N ALA A 397 -7.42 12.94 6.41
CA ALA A 397 -8.09 14.08 5.80
C ALA A 397 -9.37 14.43 6.58
N LYS A 398 -9.59 15.72 6.82
CA LYS A 398 -10.77 16.24 7.53
C LYS A 398 -11.54 17.18 6.60
N LYS A 399 -11.28 18.48 6.69
CA LYS A 399 -11.92 19.51 5.86
C LYS A 399 -11.57 19.33 4.37
N GLU A 400 -10.47 18.66 4.08
CA GLU A 400 -9.93 18.39 2.75
C GLU A 400 -10.92 17.59 1.88
N TRP A 401 -11.75 16.72 2.48
CA TRP A 401 -12.82 16.01 1.75
C TRP A 401 -13.82 16.95 1.06
N ARG A 402 -13.97 18.19 1.54
CA ARG A 402 -14.84 19.21 0.93
C ARG A 402 -14.34 19.70 -0.43
N VAL A 403 -13.11 19.35 -0.82
CA VAL A 403 -12.62 19.52 -2.20
C VAL A 403 -13.45 18.69 -3.17
N VAL A 404 -13.90 17.50 -2.76
CA VAL A 404 -14.75 16.65 -3.60
C VAL A 404 -16.11 17.30 -3.86
N THR A 405 -16.65 18.05 -2.90
CA THR A 405 -17.84 18.87 -3.11
C THR A 405 -17.63 19.95 -4.18
N ASP A 406 -16.46 20.59 -4.21
CA ASP A 406 -16.11 21.57 -5.26
C ASP A 406 -16.00 20.89 -6.64
N PHE A 407 -15.34 19.73 -6.69
CA PHE A 407 -15.23 18.91 -7.89
C PHE A 407 -16.62 18.49 -8.43
N LEU A 408 -17.50 17.98 -7.56
CA LEU A 408 -18.86 17.59 -7.93
C LEU A 408 -19.66 18.77 -8.52
N ARG A 409 -19.52 19.97 -7.95
CA ARG A 409 -20.17 21.19 -8.49
C ARG A 409 -19.65 21.56 -9.88
N LYS A 410 -18.34 21.46 -10.11
CA LYS A 410 -17.73 21.73 -11.41
C LYS A 410 -18.17 20.72 -12.47
N LEU A 411 -18.26 19.44 -12.11
CA LEU A 411 -18.82 18.40 -12.98
C LEU A 411 -20.26 18.71 -13.38
N ALA A 412 -21.13 19.03 -12.41
CA ALA A 412 -22.52 19.40 -12.66
C ALA A 412 -22.66 20.60 -13.61
N GLN A 413 -21.84 21.65 -13.42
CA GLN A 413 -21.87 22.83 -14.29
C GLN A 413 -21.41 22.51 -15.72
N THR A 414 -20.44 21.62 -15.86
CA THR A 414 -19.88 21.23 -17.16
C THR A 414 -20.89 20.44 -17.99
N GLU A 415 -21.69 19.55 -17.37
CA GLU A 415 -22.74 18.81 -18.06
C GLU A 415 -23.89 19.70 -18.55
N VAL A 416 -24.32 20.67 -17.74
CA VAL A 416 -25.36 21.64 -18.12
C VAL A 416 -24.91 22.53 -19.30
N THR A 417 -23.61 22.82 -19.40
CA THR A 417 -23.07 23.74 -20.42
C THR A 417 -22.74 23.02 -21.74
N ASN A 418 -22.30 21.76 -21.69
CA ASN A 418 -21.79 21.02 -22.86
C ASN A 418 -22.83 20.19 -23.60
N GLY A 419 -24.12 20.28 -23.25
CA GLY A 419 -25.22 19.80 -24.10
C GLY A 419 -24.94 18.50 -24.84
N ASN A 420 -24.64 17.43 -24.09
CA ASN A 420 -24.69 16.05 -24.56
C ASN A 420 -23.79 15.67 -25.76
N LEU A 421 -22.51 16.04 -25.75
CA LEU A 421 -21.53 15.48 -26.69
C LEU A 421 -20.23 15.05 -25.96
N ASN A 422 -20.18 13.76 -25.58
CA ASN A 422 -19.01 12.94 -25.19
C ASN A 422 -18.75 12.62 -23.71
N SER A 423 -19.57 13.02 -22.74
CA SER A 423 -19.47 12.49 -21.36
C SER A 423 -20.61 11.51 -21.09
N LEU A 424 -20.33 10.20 -21.11
CA LEU A 424 -21.29 9.11 -20.81
C LEU A 424 -21.58 8.97 -19.30
N VAL A 425 -21.48 10.07 -18.57
CA VAL A 425 -21.71 10.11 -17.13
C VAL A 425 -23.07 10.76 -16.91
N GLU A 426 -24.03 10.03 -16.38
CA GLU A 426 -25.30 10.59 -15.91
C GLU A 426 -25.10 11.03 -14.45
N ILE A 427 -25.16 12.34 -14.19
CA ILE A 427 -25.15 12.85 -12.81
C ILE A 427 -26.58 13.12 -12.35
N ASP A 428 -26.94 12.61 -11.16
CA ASP A 428 -28.25 12.86 -10.56
C ASP A 428 -28.40 14.32 -10.11
N ALA A 429 -29.19 15.10 -10.86
CA ALA A 429 -29.45 16.51 -10.62
C ALA A 429 -30.22 16.78 -9.30
N ASP A 430 -31.02 15.82 -8.82
CA ASP A 430 -31.79 15.98 -7.59
C ASP A 430 -30.90 15.86 -6.35
N VAL A 431 -29.86 15.01 -6.41
CA VAL A 431 -28.82 14.92 -5.37
C VAL A 431 -28.02 16.22 -5.29
N LEU A 432 -27.72 16.84 -6.43
CA LEU A 432 -26.99 18.12 -6.49
C LEU A 432 -27.79 19.30 -5.92
N ALA A 433 -29.11 19.30 -6.06
CA ALA A 433 -29.96 20.31 -5.43
C ALA A 433 -29.94 20.19 -3.89
N GLN A 434 -29.77 18.97 -3.38
CA GLN A 434 -29.69 18.66 -1.95
C GLN A 434 -28.28 18.82 -1.36
N SER A 435 -27.22 18.73 -2.17
CA SER A 435 -25.80 18.85 -1.77
C SER A 435 -25.36 20.28 -1.37
N SER A 436 -26.30 21.20 -1.24
CA SER A 436 -26.08 22.59 -0.83
C SER A 436 -25.69 22.74 0.66
N LYS A 437 -25.62 21.64 1.42
CA LYS A 437 -25.37 21.63 2.87
C LYS A 437 -23.91 21.86 3.25
N THR A 438 -22.96 21.40 2.42
CA THR A 438 -21.53 21.52 2.73
C THR A 438 -20.87 22.62 1.90
N ARG A 439 -20.17 23.57 2.54
CA ARG A 439 -19.44 24.63 1.83
C ARG A 439 -18.28 23.99 1.03
N PRO A 440 -18.06 24.32 -0.25
CA PRO A 440 -16.95 23.75 -1.02
C PRO A 440 -15.61 24.25 -0.47
N LEU A 441 -14.54 23.53 -0.78
CA LEU A 441 -13.17 23.95 -0.51
C LEU A 441 -12.41 23.92 -1.83
N GLU A 442 -11.80 25.04 -2.21
CA GLU A 442 -10.99 25.11 -3.43
C GLU A 442 -9.76 24.23 -3.28
N PHE A 443 -9.42 23.48 -4.33
CA PHE A 443 -8.28 22.59 -4.30
C PHE A 443 -6.94 23.34 -4.29
N ASP A 444 -6.10 23.06 -3.29
CA ASP A 444 -4.69 23.46 -3.26
C ASP A 444 -3.81 22.19 -3.21
N PRO A 445 -2.97 21.94 -4.23
CA PRO A 445 -2.14 20.74 -4.31
C PRO A 445 -1.05 20.67 -3.21
N ASN A 446 -0.77 21.76 -2.51
CA ASN A 446 0.23 21.82 -1.45
C ASN A 446 -0.40 21.44 -0.11
N GLN A 447 -1.59 21.99 0.15
CA GLN A 447 -2.31 21.81 1.41
C GLN A 447 -3.09 20.50 1.45
N HIS A 448 -3.59 20.01 0.31
CA HIS A 448 -4.53 18.88 0.26
C HIS A 448 -3.88 17.55 -0.13
N LYS A 449 -2.56 17.41 -0.04
CA LYS A 449 -1.87 16.14 -0.40
C LYS A 449 -2.29 14.93 0.41
N VAL A 450 -2.75 15.13 1.64
CA VAL A 450 -3.28 14.04 2.46
C VAL A 450 -4.45 13.37 1.74
N LEU A 451 -5.29 14.14 1.04
CA LEU A 451 -6.42 13.63 0.28
C LEU A 451 -5.99 12.64 -0.82
N ASN A 452 -4.84 12.82 -1.45
CA ASN A 452 -4.31 11.88 -2.44
C ASN A 452 -4.09 10.48 -1.82
N SER A 453 -3.37 10.43 -0.69
CA SER A 453 -3.15 9.19 0.05
C SER A 453 -4.48 8.53 0.42
N GLU A 454 -5.42 9.30 0.95
CA GLU A 454 -6.72 8.78 1.39
C GLU A 454 -7.56 8.26 0.22
N LEU A 455 -7.58 8.94 -0.93
CA LEU A 455 -8.26 8.44 -2.14
C LEU A 455 -7.65 7.12 -2.64
N LYS A 456 -6.33 6.97 -2.61
CA LYS A 456 -5.67 5.68 -2.94
C LYS A 456 -6.02 4.57 -1.95
N HIS A 457 -6.11 4.88 -0.66
CA HIS A 457 -6.57 3.93 0.36
C HIS A 457 -8.02 3.51 0.11
N LEU A 458 -8.90 4.46 -0.21
CA LEU A 458 -10.30 4.17 -0.51
C LEU A 458 -10.45 3.31 -1.78
N TYR A 459 -9.70 3.63 -2.84
CA TYR A 459 -9.66 2.82 -4.06
C TYR A 459 -9.17 1.39 -3.77
N THR A 460 -8.10 1.25 -2.97
CA THR A 460 -7.57 -0.06 -2.58
C THR A 460 -8.60 -0.85 -1.78
N ALA A 461 -9.31 -0.22 -0.84
CA ALA A 461 -10.36 -0.86 -0.04
C ALA A 461 -11.54 -1.36 -0.89
N ILE A 462 -12.02 -0.54 -1.83
CA ILE A 462 -13.13 -0.91 -2.73
C ILE A 462 -12.75 -2.09 -3.62
N THR A 463 -11.51 -2.11 -4.14
CA THR A 463 -11.03 -3.17 -5.05
C THR A 463 -10.71 -4.49 -4.36
N ARG A 464 -10.85 -4.60 -3.03
CA ARG A 464 -10.78 -5.88 -2.32
C ARG A 464 -12.05 -6.72 -2.47
N ALA A 465 -13.16 -6.12 -2.90
CA ALA A 465 -14.45 -6.78 -3.00
C ALA A 465 -14.68 -7.44 -4.36
N ARG A 466 -15.28 -8.63 -4.36
CA ARG A 466 -15.69 -9.35 -5.57
C ARG A 466 -17.20 -9.26 -5.83
N VAL A 467 -18.02 -9.22 -4.77
CA VAL A 467 -19.49 -9.28 -4.86
C VAL A 467 -20.17 -8.06 -4.24
N ASN A 468 -19.96 -7.77 -2.95
CA ASN A 468 -20.64 -6.65 -2.29
C ASN A 468 -19.67 -5.67 -1.64
N VAL A 469 -19.99 -4.37 -1.75
CA VAL A 469 -19.32 -3.28 -1.02
C VAL A 469 -20.35 -2.52 -0.23
N TRP A 470 -20.18 -2.51 1.09
CA TRP A 470 -20.92 -1.66 2.02
C TRP A 470 -20.02 -0.57 2.56
N ILE A 471 -20.51 0.67 2.58
CA ILE A 471 -19.78 1.80 3.16
C ILE A 471 -20.60 2.36 4.31
N PHE A 472 -20.04 2.32 5.52
CA PHE A 472 -20.62 2.90 6.72
C PHE A 472 -19.63 3.85 7.37
N ASP A 473 -20.13 5.00 7.82
CA ASP A 473 -19.34 5.97 8.56
C ASP A 473 -20.24 6.75 9.53
N GLU A 474 -19.86 6.85 10.80
CA GLU A 474 -20.67 7.54 11.82
C GLU A 474 -20.56 9.07 11.75
N ASP A 475 -19.46 9.59 11.21
CA ASP A 475 -19.19 11.03 11.16
C ASP A 475 -19.90 11.66 9.96
N ASN A 476 -21.10 12.16 10.22
CA ASN A 476 -21.94 12.82 9.22
C ASN A 476 -21.22 13.95 8.49
N GLU A 477 -20.44 14.78 9.17
CA GLU A 477 -19.80 15.94 8.53
C GLU A 477 -18.66 15.51 7.59
N LYS A 478 -17.84 14.54 8.01
CA LYS A 478 -16.71 14.08 7.21
C LYS A 478 -17.10 13.19 6.04
N ARG A 479 -18.12 12.33 6.21
CA ARG A 479 -18.57 11.42 5.14
C ARG A 479 -19.34 12.12 4.03
N MET A 480 -19.98 13.26 4.34
CA MET A 480 -20.94 13.92 3.45
C MET A 480 -20.41 14.20 2.04
N PRO A 481 -19.22 14.79 1.84
CA PRO A 481 -18.72 15.11 0.50
C PRO A 481 -18.61 13.89 -0.42
N MET A 482 -18.14 12.76 0.12
CA MET A 482 -17.98 11.52 -0.66
C MET A 482 -19.30 10.77 -0.82
N PHE A 483 -20.16 10.76 0.20
CA PHE A 483 -21.47 10.12 0.11
C PHE A 483 -22.36 10.83 -0.91
N GLU A 484 -22.35 12.16 -0.96
CA GLU A 484 -23.06 12.93 -1.98
C GLU A 484 -22.49 12.65 -3.37
N TYR A 485 -21.16 12.62 -3.50
CA TYR A 485 -20.50 12.27 -4.77
C TYR A 485 -20.89 10.87 -5.27
N PHE A 486 -20.84 9.86 -4.41
CA PHE A 486 -21.19 8.49 -4.77
C PHE A 486 -22.68 8.28 -5.05
N LYS A 487 -23.57 9.11 -4.51
CA LYS A 487 -25.00 9.06 -4.85
C LYS A 487 -25.30 9.74 -6.18
N ALA A 488 -24.54 10.77 -6.50
CA ALA A 488 -24.70 11.52 -7.73
C ALA A 488 -24.10 10.79 -8.95
N ARG A 489 -23.23 9.79 -8.74
CA ARG A 489 -22.55 8.96 -9.73
C ARG A 489 -23.13 7.54 -9.78
#